data_AF-A0A5Q0M8B5-F1
#
_entry.id   AF-A0A5Q0M8B5-F1
#
_cell.length_a   1.000
_cell.length_b   1.000
_cell.length_c   1.000
_cell.angle_alpha   90.00
_cell.angle_beta   90.00
_cell.angle_gamma   90.00
#
_symmetry.space_group_name_H-M   'P 1'
#
loop_
_entity.id
_entity.type
_entity.pdbx_description
1 polymer ?
#
loop_
_entity_poly.entity_id
_entity_poly.type
_entity_poly.pdbx_seq_one_letter_code
_entity_poly.pdbx_strand_id
1 'polypeptide(L)'
;MPSSPTRPRVYLAGPDVFRPDAAQYFAALALACDALGMTAVPPFDGKEAGPDPARRIYEENMKLLRSADGVIANLAPFRGLEPDSGTVFEVGVAIALGLPVAAYGIPPGTYAQRAGTAGLVGRDPDGSLRDPEGTLIEDFGLPLNLMLACSVRCSDLATDALRVLAEVWGSAPAKRQ
;
A
#
# COMPACT_ATOMS: atom_id res chain seq x y z
N MET A 1 21.88 24.25 -18.97
CA MET A 1 20.43 24.43 -18.72
C MET A 1 20.16 23.90 -17.32
N PRO A 2 19.52 24.65 -16.41
CA PRO A 2 19.14 24.08 -15.12
C PRO A 2 18.06 23.02 -15.39
N SER A 3 18.34 21.78 -14.99
CA SER A 3 17.37 20.68 -15.09
C SER A 3 16.14 21.04 -14.24
N SER A 4 14.95 21.02 -14.83
CA SER A 4 13.70 21.10 -14.08
C SER A 4 13.73 20.11 -12.91
N PRO A 5 13.24 20.48 -11.71
CA PRO A 5 13.20 19.56 -10.59
C PRO A 5 12.43 18.30 -11.02
N THR A 6 13.05 17.14 -10.82
CA THR A 6 12.45 15.85 -11.16
C THR A 6 11.22 15.65 -10.30
N ARG A 7 10.09 15.37 -10.94
CA ARG A 7 8.81 15.11 -10.26
C ARG A 7 8.93 13.81 -9.46
N PRO A 8 8.59 13.80 -8.15
CA PRO A 8 8.66 12.58 -7.35
C PRO A 8 7.81 11.46 -7.95
N ARG A 9 8.37 10.24 -7.97
CA ARG A 9 7.74 9.04 -8.53
C ARG A 9 7.01 8.28 -7.41
N VAL A 10 5.71 8.06 -7.57
CA VAL A 10 4.87 7.37 -6.58
C VAL A 10 4.50 5.99 -7.11
N TYR A 11 4.98 4.94 -6.46
CA TYR A 11 4.54 3.57 -6.76
C TYR A 11 3.12 3.34 -6.22
N LEU A 12 2.25 2.76 -7.04
CA LEU A 12 0.84 2.53 -6.73
C LEU A 12 0.62 1.07 -6.33
N ALA A 13 0.98 0.71 -5.09
CA ALA A 13 0.85 -0.65 -4.58
C ALA A 13 -0.62 -0.95 -4.22
N GLY A 14 -1.09 -2.16 -4.51
CA GLY A 14 -2.45 -2.54 -4.19
C GLY A 14 -3.04 -3.66 -5.05
N PRO A 15 -4.17 -4.26 -4.63
CA PRO A 15 -4.92 -5.22 -5.43
C PRO A 15 -5.64 -4.58 -6.63
N ASP A 16 -5.40 -3.30 -6.92
CA ASP A 16 -6.12 -2.53 -7.95
C ASP A 16 -5.90 -3.08 -9.37
N VAL A 17 -4.80 -3.81 -9.60
CA VAL A 17 -4.55 -4.56 -10.84
C VAL A 17 -5.58 -5.66 -11.11
N PHE A 18 -6.26 -6.17 -10.07
CA PHE A 18 -7.27 -7.22 -10.19
C PHE A 18 -8.69 -6.65 -10.45
N ARG A 19 -8.84 -5.33 -10.48
CA ARG A 19 -10.13 -4.70 -10.74
C ARG A 19 -10.55 -4.88 -12.20
N PRO A 20 -11.86 -5.05 -12.47
CA PRO A 20 -12.37 -5.02 -13.84
C PRO A 20 -12.08 -3.70 -14.57
N ASP A 21 -12.02 -2.59 -13.83
CA ASP A 21 -11.78 -1.22 -14.29
C ASP A 21 -10.35 -0.73 -13.98
N ALA A 22 -9.37 -1.64 -13.84
CA ALA A 22 -8.01 -1.30 -13.43
C ALA A 22 -7.38 -0.17 -14.26
N ALA A 23 -7.55 -0.19 -15.58
CA ALA A 23 -7.01 0.83 -16.47
C ALA A 23 -7.58 2.23 -16.19
N GLN A 24 -8.89 2.34 -15.98
CA GLN A 24 -9.56 3.59 -15.64
C GLN A 24 -9.15 4.07 -14.24
N TYR A 25 -9.04 3.14 -13.28
CA TYR A 25 -8.63 3.44 -11.92
C TYR A 25 -7.21 4.01 -11.87
N PHE A 26 -6.24 3.37 -12.54
CA PHE A 26 -4.87 3.89 -12.62
C PHE A 26 -4.78 5.21 -13.38
N ALA A 27 -5.59 5.43 -14.42
CA ALA A 27 -5.65 6.72 -15.10
C ALA A 27 -6.13 7.84 -14.15
N ALA A 28 -7.13 7.57 -13.30
CA ALA A 28 -7.60 8.53 -12.30
C ALA A 28 -6.53 8.82 -11.24
N LEU A 29 -5.80 7.81 -10.77
CA LEU A 29 -4.68 8.00 -9.84
C LEU A 29 -3.52 8.77 -10.48
N ALA A 30 -3.24 8.55 -11.77
CA ALA A 30 -2.24 9.32 -12.50
C ALA A 30 -2.60 10.80 -12.57
N LEU A 31 -3.87 11.14 -12.87
CA LEU A 31 -4.36 12.52 -12.84
C LEU A 31 -4.26 13.14 -11.44
N ALA A 32 -4.54 12.37 -10.39
CA ALA A 32 -4.41 12.85 -9.00
C ALA A 32 -2.94 13.09 -8.61
N CYS A 33 -2.02 12.22 -9.02
CA CYS A 33 -0.57 12.45 -8.87
C CYS A 33 -0.15 13.71 -9.64
N ASP A 34 -0.67 13.87 -10.85
CA ASP A 34 -0.35 15.00 -11.71
C ASP A 34 -0.75 16.34 -11.11
N ALA A 35 -1.94 16.41 -10.52
CA ALA A 35 -2.44 17.60 -9.82
C ALA A 35 -1.54 18.03 -8.64
N LEU A 36 -0.74 17.11 -8.10
CA LEU A 36 0.18 17.33 -6.98
C LEU A 36 1.65 17.44 -7.44
N GLY A 37 1.92 17.47 -8.75
CA GLY A 37 3.29 17.57 -9.28
C GLY A 37 4.09 16.27 -9.18
N MET A 38 3.44 15.12 -8.98
CA MET A 38 4.06 13.80 -8.81
C MET A 38 3.82 12.92 -10.05
N THR A 39 4.64 11.90 -10.27
CA THR A 39 4.48 10.96 -11.38
C THR A 39 4.00 9.62 -10.84
N ALA A 40 2.82 9.18 -11.28
CA ALA A 40 2.29 7.85 -10.96
C ALA A 40 3.11 6.74 -11.62
N VAL A 41 3.40 5.69 -10.85
CA VAL A 41 4.07 4.47 -11.30
C VAL A 41 3.17 3.28 -10.99
N PRO A 42 2.26 2.90 -11.90
CA PRO A 42 1.42 1.71 -11.70
C PRO A 42 2.27 0.42 -11.77
N PRO A 43 1.84 -0.66 -11.10
CA PRO A 43 2.49 -1.96 -11.22
C PRO A 43 2.45 -2.48 -12.67
N PHE A 44 3.50 -3.20 -13.05
CA PHE A 44 3.54 -3.91 -14.32
C PHE A 44 2.64 -5.15 -14.26
N ASP A 45 1.63 -5.21 -15.14
CA ASP A 45 0.56 -6.22 -15.10
C ASP A 45 0.85 -7.48 -15.94
N GLY A 46 1.97 -7.51 -16.67
CA GLY A 46 2.44 -8.70 -17.37
C GLY A 46 1.71 -9.07 -18.65
N LYS A 47 0.83 -8.21 -19.20
CA LYS A 47 0.10 -8.49 -20.46
C LYS A 47 1.00 -8.75 -21.67
N GLU A 48 2.28 -8.36 -21.60
CA GLU A 48 3.31 -8.59 -22.63
C GLU A 48 4.49 -9.43 -22.12
N ALA A 49 4.29 -10.16 -21.02
CA ALA A 49 5.32 -11.01 -20.48
C ALA A 49 5.43 -12.28 -21.32
N GLY A 50 6.57 -12.45 -22.00
CA GLY A 50 6.90 -13.62 -22.83
C GLY A 50 7.09 -14.90 -22.00
N PRO A 51 8.09 -15.75 -22.28
CA PRO A 51 8.32 -16.94 -21.46
C PRO A 51 8.64 -16.55 -20.01
N ASP A 52 8.06 -17.29 -19.05
CA ASP A 52 8.11 -17.03 -17.59
C ASP A 52 7.53 -15.66 -17.16
N PRO A 53 6.21 -15.48 -17.28
CA PRO A 53 5.58 -14.19 -16.98
C PRO A 53 5.67 -13.81 -15.50
N ALA A 54 5.62 -14.78 -14.59
CA ALA A 54 5.62 -14.51 -13.15
C ALA A 54 6.96 -13.90 -12.68
N ARG A 55 8.08 -14.48 -13.09
CA ARG A 55 9.40 -13.97 -12.72
C ARG A 55 9.62 -12.56 -13.28
N ARG A 56 9.22 -12.34 -14.53
CA ARG A 56 9.33 -11.02 -15.17
C ARG A 56 8.48 -9.98 -14.48
N ILE A 57 7.23 -10.29 -14.14
CA ILE A 57 6.35 -9.37 -13.41
C ILE A 57 6.98 -8.94 -12.09
N TYR A 58 7.46 -9.90 -11.30
CA TYR A 58 8.16 -9.63 -10.06
C TYR A 58 9.37 -8.71 -10.26
N GLU A 59 10.25 -9.04 -11.21
CA GLU A 59 11.46 -8.25 -11.46
C GLU A 59 11.16 -6.82 -11.92
N GLU A 60 10.16 -6.63 -12.78
CA GLU A 60 9.74 -5.31 -13.24
C GLU A 60 9.11 -4.50 -12.11
N ASN A 61 8.21 -5.08 -11.31
CA ASN A 61 7.65 -4.38 -10.15
C ASN A 61 8.72 -3.98 -9.13
N MET A 62 9.71 -4.84 -8.90
CA MET A 62 10.85 -4.50 -8.03
C MET A 62 11.75 -3.40 -8.60
N LYS A 63 11.89 -3.29 -9.93
CA LYS A 63 12.60 -2.16 -10.57
C LYS A 63 11.80 -0.86 -10.41
N LEU A 64 10.49 -0.91 -10.66
CA LEU A 64 9.59 0.24 -10.52
C LEU A 64 9.62 0.76 -9.08
N LEU A 65 9.47 -0.13 -8.09
CA LEU A 65 9.49 0.20 -6.67
C LEU A 65 10.82 0.82 -6.23
N ARG A 66 11.97 0.26 -6.65
CA ARG A 66 13.30 0.84 -6.37
C ARG A 66 13.54 2.20 -7.04
N SER A 67 12.81 2.49 -8.12
CA SER A 67 12.87 3.78 -8.83
C SER A 67 11.91 4.83 -8.26
N ALA A 68 11.09 4.46 -7.29
CA ALA A 68 10.10 5.34 -6.69
C ALA A 68 10.72 6.18 -5.57
N ASP A 69 10.14 7.35 -5.34
CA ASP A 69 10.47 8.24 -4.23
C ASP A 69 9.54 8.03 -3.02
N GLY A 70 8.42 7.32 -3.22
CA GLY A 70 7.41 7.00 -2.21
C GLY A 70 6.37 6.02 -2.75
N VAL A 71 5.53 5.52 -1.85
CA VAL A 71 4.51 4.52 -2.16
C VAL A 71 3.17 4.94 -1.59
N ILE A 72 2.10 4.83 -2.38
CA ILE A 72 0.77 4.69 -1.81
C ILE A 72 0.36 3.21 -1.87
N ALA A 73 -0.23 2.71 -0.78
CA ALA A 73 -0.61 1.31 -0.66
C ALA A 73 -2.11 1.17 -0.36
N ASN A 74 -2.84 0.54 -1.26
CA ASN A 74 -4.20 0.12 -1.00
C ASN A 74 -4.21 -1.12 -0.10
N LEU A 75 -4.49 -0.93 1.18
CA LEU A 75 -4.54 -1.99 2.19
C LEU A 75 -5.99 -2.40 2.52
N ALA A 76 -6.89 -2.26 1.54
CA ALA A 76 -8.25 -2.77 1.67
C ALA A 76 -8.27 -4.30 1.83
N PRO A 77 -9.28 -4.86 2.52
CA PRO A 77 -9.43 -6.31 2.66
C PRO A 77 -9.52 -6.98 1.28
N PHE A 78 -8.72 -8.01 1.07
CA PHE A 78 -8.63 -8.70 -0.20
C PHE A 78 -8.76 -10.21 0.00
N ARG A 79 -9.88 -10.79 -0.49
CA ARG A 79 -10.21 -12.23 -0.33
C ARG A 79 -10.26 -12.70 1.13
N GLY A 80 -10.56 -11.78 2.04
CA GLY A 80 -10.57 -11.99 3.49
C GLY A 80 -10.66 -10.65 4.21
N LEU A 81 -10.21 -10.61 5.46
CA LEU A 81 -10.12 -9.39 6.26
C LEU A 81 -8.75 -8.70 6.20
N GLU A 82 -7.75 -9.41 5.69
CA GLU A 82 -6.38 -8.94 5.56
C GLU A 82 -6.13 -8.29 4.19
N PRO A 83 -5.11 -7.42 4.08
CA PRO A 83 -4.67 -6.87 2.79
C PRO A 83 -4.13 -7.94 1.84
N ASP A 84 -4.01 -7.57 0.57
CA ASP A 84 -3.33 -8.40 -0.43
C ASP A 84 -1.86 -8.66 -0.04
N SER A 85 -1.45 -9.94 -0.02
CA SER A 85 -0.09 -10.34 0.36
C SER A 85 0.99 -9.77 -0.56
N GLY A 86 0.69 -9.53 -1.84
CA GLY A 86 1.62 -8.88 -2.76
C GLY A 86 1.91 -7.44 -2.35
N THR A 87 0.84 -6.70 -2.03
CA THR A 87 0.92 -5.34 -1.50
C THR A 87 1.65 -5.28 -0.16
N VAL A 88 1.41 -6.24 0.75
CA VAL A 88 2.15 -6.34 2.03
C VAL A 88 3.65 -6.52 1.80
N PHE A 89 4.03 -7.37 0.85
CA PHE A 89 5.44 -7.55 0.46
C PHE A 89 6.05 -6.24 -0.07
N GLU A 90 5.36 -5.54 -0.96
CA GLU A 90 5.80 -4.27 -1.53
C GLU A 90 5.97 -3.17 -0.47
N VAL A 91 5.05 -3.09 0.50
CA VAL A 91 5.18 -2.19 1.66
C VAL A 91 6.42 -2.52 2.47
N GLY A 92 6.64 -3.79 2.80
CA GLY A 92 7.83 -4.22 3.54
C GLY A 92 9.14 -3.84 2.83
N VAL A 93 9.20 -4.03 1.51
CA VAL A 93 10.34 -3.61 0.68
C VAL A 93 10.51 -2.09 0.69
N ALA A 94 9.43 -1.32 0.53
CA ALA A 94 9.48 0.13 0.51
C ALA A 94 10.03 0.70 1.83
N ILE A 95 9.57 0.17 2.96
CA ILE A 95 10.06 0.54 4.29
C ILE A 95 11.54 0.20 4.44
N ALA A 96 11.97 -0.99 3.98
CA ALA A 96 13.38 -1.38 4.02
C ALA A 96 14.28 -0.49 3.13
N LEU A 97 13.73 0.07 2.04
CA LEU A 97 14.40 1.05 1.18
C LEU A 97 14.38 2.48 1.73
N GLY A 98 13.72 2.72 2.87
CA GLY A 98 13.56 4.04 3.46
C GLY A 98 12.58 4.95 2.71
N LEU A 99 11.71 4.37 1.86
CA LEU A 99 10.68 5.12 1.16
C LEU A 99 9.51 5.43 2.10
N PRO A 100 8.94 6.65 2.06
CA PRO A 100 7.70 6.94 2.77
C PRO A 100 6.54 6.15 2.14
N VAL A 101 5.71 5.55 3.01
CA VAL A 101 4.51 4.80 2.62
C VAL A 101 3.27 5.44 3.22
N ALA A 102 2.31 5.79 2.37
CA ALA A 102 0.97 6.22 2.78
C ALA A 102 -0.07 5.17 2.39
N ALA A 103 -0.85 4.68 3.34
CA ALA A 103 -1.83 3.63 3.12
C ALA A 103 -3.25 4.18 3.02
N TYR A 104 -4.11 3.52 2.25
CA TYR A 104 -5.54 3.83 2.16
C TYR A 104 -6.41 2.58 2.03
N GLY A 105 -7.73 2.75 2.10
CA GLY A 105 -8.70 1.67 1.92
C GLY A 105 -8.88 0.77 3.15
N ILE A 106 -8.26 1.13 4.28
CA ILE A 106 -8.35 0.38 5.54
C ILE A 106 -9.74 0.63 6.15
N PRO A 107 -10.55 -0.40 6.43
CA PRO A 107 -11.86 -0.19 7.02
C PRO A 107 -11.74 0.35 8.45
N PRO A 108 -12.71 1.14 8.93
CA PRO A 108 -12.67 1.71 10.27
C PRO A 108 -12.67 0.62 11.35
N GLY A 109 -12.12 0.96 12.51
CA GLY A 109 -12.00 0.06 13.66
C GLY A 109 -10.80 -0.88 13.57
N THR A 110 -10.66 -1.69 14.62
CA THR A 110 -9.52 -2.61 14.81
C THR A 110 -9.73 -3.91 14.02
N TYR A 111 -8.65 -4.62 13.72
CA TYR A 111 -8.75 -5.95 13.09
C TYR A 111 -9.63 -6.89 13.93
N ALA A 112 -9.38 -6.95 15.24
CA ALA A 112 -10.14 -7.75 16.20
C ALA A 112 -11.66 -7.48 16.15
N GLN A 113 -12.07 -6.20 16.10
CA GLN A 113 -13.50 -5.83 15.97
C GLN A 113 -14.11 -6.33 14.66
N ARG A 114 -13.36 -6.21 13.55
CA ARG A 114 -13.84 -6.69 12.24
C ARG A 114 -13.93 -8.21 12.18
N ALA A 115 -12.93 -8.91 12.70
CA ALA A 115 -12.96 -10.37 12.84
C ALA A 115 -14.14 -10.83 13.71
N GLY A 116 -14.41 -10.14 14.81
CA GLY A 116 -15.56 -10.42 15.68
C GLY A 116 -16.89 -10.22 14.96
N THR A 117 -17.03 -9.14 14.20
CA THR A 117 -18.22 -8.87 13.39
C THR A 117 -18.42 -9.92 12.29
N ALA A 118 -17.34 -10.45 11.73
CA ALA A 118 -17.36 -11.52 10.73
C ALA A 118 -17.62 -12.91 11.33
N GLY A 119 -17.71 -13.06 12.66
CA GLY A 119 -17.87 -14.35 13.33
C GLY A 119 -16.61 -15.22 13.29
N LEU A 120 -15.44 -14.61 13.08
CA LEU A 120 -14.14 -15.28 12.94
C LEU A 120 -13.32 -15.18 14.24
N VAL A 121 -13.97 -15.02 15.39
CA VAL A 121 -13.30 -14.83 16.68
C VAL A 121 -13.94 -15.70 17.74
N GLY A 122 -13.14 -16.58 18.33
CA GLY A 122 -13.33 -17.15 19.67
C GLY A 122 -12.55 -16.34 20.71
N ARG A 123 -13.02 -16.37 21.96
CA ARG A 123 -12.29 -15.78 23.10
C ARG A 123 -11.92 -16.87 24.07
N ASP A 124 -10.64 -16.98 24.37
CA ASP A 124 -10.10 -17.90 25.37
C ASP A 124 -10.42 -17.43 26.80
N PRO A 125 -10.34 -18.31 27.81
CA PRO A 125 -10.52 -17.95 29.21
C PRO A 125 -9.56 -16.86 29.71
N ASP A 126 -8.37 -16.75 29.12
CA ASP A 126 -7.38 -15.72 29.44
C ASP A 126 -7.66 -14.36 28.77
N GLY A 127 -8.72 -14.29 27.95
CA GLY A 127 -9.13 -13.10 27.23
C GLY A 127 -8.51 -12.95 25.84
N SER A 128 -7.60 -13.84 25.43
CA SER A 128 -7.00 -13.85 24.10
C SER A 128 -8.07 -14.11 23.02
N LEU A 129 -7.92 -13.44 21.89
CA LEU A 129 -8.76 -13.67 20.72
C LEU A 129 -8.12 -14.72 19.81
N ARG A 130 -8.90 -15.66 19.32
CA ARG A 130 -8.44 -16.69 18.37
C ARG A 130 -9.36 -16.80 17.17
N ASP A 131 -8.80 -17.16 16.03
CA ASP A 131 -9.57 -17.55 14.85
C ASP A 131 -10.22 -18.94 15.03
N PRO A 132 -11.06 -19.39 14.08
CA PRO A 132 -11.70 -20.71 14.15
C PRO A 132 -10.72 -21.89 14.22
N GLU A 133 -9.49 -21.70 13.76
CA GLU A 133 -8.41 -22.68 13.77
C GLU A 133 -7.59 -22.66 15.09
N GLY A 134 -7.91 -21.75 16.01
CA GLY A 134 -7.20 -21.59 17.29
C GLY A 134 -5.92 -20.76 17.19
N THR A 135 -5.69 -20.05 16.09
CA THR A 135 -4.56 -19.14 15.92
C THR A 135 -4.85 -17.81 16.60
N LEU A 136 -3.84 -17.23 17.24
CA LEU A 136 -3.99 -15.95 17.95
C LEU A 136 -4.30 -14.80 16.99
N ILE A 137 -5.27 -13.97 17.37
CA ILE A 137 -5.58 -12.71 16.70
C ILE A 137 -4.95 -11.56 17.50
N GLU A 138 -4.19 -10.71 16.80
CA GLU A 138 -3.63 -9.49 17.39
C GLU A 138 -4.75 -8.53 17.84
N ASP A 139 -4.72 -8.15 19.12
CA ASP A 139 -5.68 -7.19 19.72
C ASP A 139 -4.94 -6.01 20.36
N PHE A 140 -4.00 -5.42 19.60
CA PHE A 140 -3.28 -4.20 20.01
C PHE A 140 -4.08 -2.92 19.80
N GLY A 141 -5.38 -3.02 19.49
CA GLY A 141 -6.19 -1.88 19.10
C GLY A 141 -5.83 -1.29 17.73
N LEU A 142 -5.15 -2.07 16.88
CA LEU A 142 -4.69 -1.63 15.55
C LEU A 142 -5.63 -2.11 14.43
N PRO A 143 -5.74 -1.36 13.33
CA PRO A 143 -6.64 -1.71 12.24
C PRO A 143 -6.09 -2.80 11.32
N LEU A 144 -4.80 -3.12 11.40
CA LEU A 144 -4.11 -4.14 10.59
C LEU A 144 -3.09 -4.84 11.49
N ASN A 145 -2.43 -5.88 10.96
CA ASN A 145 -1.22 -6.43 11.56
C ASN A 145 -0.24 -5.32 12.00
N LEU A 146 0.37 -5.47 13.18
CA LEU A 146 1.23 -4.47 13.79
C LEU A 146 2.36 -3.98 12.87
N MET A 147 2.90 -4.86 12.02
CA MET A 147 4.02 -4.49 11.14
C MET A 147 3.60 -3.46 10.10
N LEU A 148 2.35 -3.52 9.63
CA LEU A 148 1.79 -2.53 8.71
C LEU A 148 1.33 -1.28 9.46
N ALA A 149 0.50 -1.47 10.48
CA ALA A 149 -0.15 -0.36 11.19
C ALA A 149 0.87 0.61 11.83
N CYS A 150 2.04 0.11 12.23
CA CYS A 150 3.11 0.93 12.82
C CYS A 150 4.09 1.52 11.79
N SER A 151 4.08 1.08 10.53
CA SER A 151 5.08 1.50 9.52
C SER A 151 4.55 2.42 8.44
N VAL A 152 3.22 2.56 8.30
CA VAL A 152 2.58 3.38 7.27
C VAL A 152 1.81 4.56 7.87
N ARG A 153 1.58 5.60 7.07
CA ARG A 153 0.65 6.68 7.41
C ARG A 153 -0.71 6.40 6.79
N CYS A 154 -1.74 6.19 7.60
CA CYS A 154 -3.07 5.85 7.10
C CYS A 154 -3.86 7.08 6.66
N SER A 155 -4.67 6.92 5.62
CA SER A 155 -5.66 7.88 5.15
C SER A 155 -6.88 7.14 4.62
N ASP A 156 -8.01 7.82 4.51
CA ASP A 156 -9.25 7.14 4.06
C ASP A 156 -9.22 6.90 2.54
N LEU A 157 -8.85 7.93 1.77
CA LEU A 157 -8.87 7.91 0.31
C LEU A 157 -7.46 7.92 -0.28
N ALA A 158 -7.31 7.37 -1.49
CA ALA A 158 -6.06 7.40 -2.24
C ALA A 158 -5.56 8.83 -2.49
N THR A 159 -6.46 9.78 -2.75
CA THR A 159 -6.13 11.20 -2.92
C THR A 159 -5.57 11.84 -1.66
N ASP A 160 -6.01 11.41 -0.48
CA ASP A 160 -5.50 11.88 0.80
C ASP A 160 -4.11 11.28 1.07
N ALA A 161 -3.93 9.98 0.80
CA ALA A 161 -2.62 9.32 0.89
C ALA A 161 -1.58 9.99 -0.02
N LEU A 162 -1.97 10.42 -1.22
CA LEU A 162 -1.12 11.20 -2.12
C LEU A 162 -0.73 12.57 -1.53
N ARG A 163 -1.64 13.27 -0.83
CA ARG A 163 -1.31 14.52 -0.16
C ARG A 163 -0.33 14.31 0.99
N VAL A 164 -0.47 13.22 1.75
CA VAL A 164 0.48 12.86 2.82
C VAL A 164 1.90 12.73 2.27
N LEU A 165 2.09 12.11 1.10
CA LEU A 165 3.41 12.03 0.46
C LEU A 165 3.91 13.42 0.00
N ALA A 166 3.04 14.23 -0.61
CA ALA A 166 3.39 15.58 -1.03
C ALA A 166 3.86 16.46 0.14
N GLU A 167 3.21 16.34 1.30
CA GLU A 167 3.60 17.03 2.54
C GLU A 167 4.98 16.58 3.06
N VAL A 168 5.27 15.28 2.99
CA VAL A 168 6.59 14.73 3.36
C VAL A 168 7.70 15.36 2.52
N TRP A 169 7.48 15.51 1.21
CA TRP A 169 8.47 16.12 0.32
C TRP A 169 8.53 17.64 0.40
N GLY A 170 7.40 18.31 0.63
CA GLY A 170 7.36 19.75 0.87
C GLY A 170 7.99 20.18 2.20
N SER A 171 7.98 19.30 3.20
CA SER A 171 8.58 19.53 4.52
C SER A 171 10.04 19.12 4.61
N ALA A 172 10.57 18.41 3.61
CA ALA A 172 11.97 18.02 3.57
C ALA A 172 12.85 19.26 3.36
N PRO A 173 13.88 19.52 4.19
CA PRO A 173 14.81 20.61 3.91
C PRO A 173 15.44 20.35 2.54
N ALA A 174 15.44 21.39 1.68
CA ALA A 174 16.03 21.33 0.35
C ALA A 174 17.40 20.65 0.44
N LYS A 175 17.56 19.49 -0.21
CA LYS A 175 18.86 18.80 -0.30
C LYS A 175 19.87 19.83 -0.79
N ARG A 176 20.81 20.21 0.08
CA ARG A 176 21.91 21.09 -0.31
C ARG A 176 22.65 20.40 -1.46
N GLN A 177 22.78 21.12 -2.56
CA GLN A 177 23.58 20.74 -3.73
C GLN A 177 25.04 20.51 -3.33
#